data_AF-A0A741PYA5-F1
#
_entry.id   AF-A0A741PYA5-F1
#
_cell.length_a   1.000
_cell.length_b   1.000
_cell.length_c   1.000
_cell.angle_alpha   90.00
_cell.angle_beta   90.00
_cell.angle_gamma   90.00
#
_symmetry.space_group_name_H-M   'P 1'
#
loop_
_entity.id
_entity.type
_entity.pdbx_description
1 polymer ?
#
loop_
_entity_poly.entity_id
_entity_poly.type
_entity_poly.pdbx_seq_one_letter_code
_entity_poly.pdbx_strand_id
1 'polypeptide(L)'
;MWQNVGAGNIQVVSVTAEAWRFPSTTAWCPAGKKVTGGGANCFTPGGSIWLVHSTPAGDNGWVATCDTTQNQYATIIVHALCL
;
A
#
# COMPACT_ATOMS: atom_id res chain seq x y z
N MET A 1 -27.63 -4.11 -1.33
CA MET A 1 -27.40 -3.59 -2.70
C MET A 1 -25.91 -3.37 -2.86
N TRP A 2 -25.25 -4.08 -3.77
CA TRP A 2 -23.87 -3.76 -4.14
C TRP A 2 -23.95 -2.76 -5.30
N GLN A 3 -23.53 -1.51 -5.07
CA GLN A 3 -23.38 -0.54 -6.16
C GLN A 3 -22.07 -0.85 -6.90
N ASN A 4 -22.17 -1.07 -8.20
CA ASN A 4 -21.01 -1.09 -9.09
C ASN A 4 -20.36 0.31 -9.05
N VAL A 5 -19.19 0.42 -8.42
CA VAL A 5 -18.39 1.64 -8.39
C VAL A 5 -17.57 1.83 -9.67
N GLY A 6 -17.71 0.93 -10.65
CA GLY A 6 -16.86 0.84 -11.84
C GLY A 6 -17.47 1.43 -13.10
N ALA A 7 -17.64 2.75 -13.15
CA ALA A 7 -17.76 3.51 -14.41
C ALA A 7 -16.90 4.80 -14.41
N GLY A 8 -16.15 5.07 -13.33
CA GLY A 8 -15.20 6.18 -13.23
C GLY A 8 -13.79 5.79 -13.66
N ASN A 9 -12.94 6.79 -13.94
CA ASN A 9 -11.52 6.63 -14.28
C ASN A 9 -10.70 6.10 -13.07
N ILE A 10 -10.93 4.84 -12.71
CA ILE A 10 -10.18 4.12 -11.69
C ILE A 10 -8.71 4.12 -12.08
N GLN A 11 -7.86 4.59 -11.16
CA GLN A 11 -6.42 4.59 -11.32
C GLN A 11 -5.77 3.89 -10.15
N VAL A 12 -4.77 3.06 -10.43
CA VAL A 12 -3.92 2.47 -9.39
C VAL A 12 -2.62 3.26 -9.31
N VAL A 13 -2.28 3.76 -8.13
CA VAL A 13 -0.96 4.36 -7.84
C VAL A 13 -0.17 3.39 -7.00
N SER A 14 1.12 3.22 -7.30
CA SER A 14 2.00 2.32 -6.56
C SER A 14 3.28 3.04 -6.16
N VAL A 15 3.79 2.76 -4.96
CA VAL A 15 5.09 3.27 -4.48
C VAL A 15 5.86 2.17 -3.78
N THR A 16 7.17 2.15 -4.00
CA THR A 16 8.09 1.18 -3.40
C THR A 16 8.93 1.85 -2.32
N ALA A 17 9.19 1.15 -1.23
CA ALA A 17 10.16 1.55 -0.23
C ALA A 17 10.93 0.35 0.30
N GLU A 18 12.11 0.62 0.84
CA GLU A 18 12.97 -0.36 1.50
C GLU A 18 13.40 0.18 2.86
N ALA A 19 13.48 -0.68 3.86
CA ALA A 19 14.00 -0.33 5.17
C ALA A 19 14.65 -1.54 5.85
N TRP A 20 15.57 -1.27 6.78
CA TRP A 20 16.10 -2.28 7.68
C TRP A 20 15.01 -2.65 8.70
N ARG A 21 14.31 -3.75 8.43
CA ARG A 21 13.02 -4.10 9.04
C ARG A 21 11.96 -2.99 8.94
N PHE A 22 10.70 -3.41 9.08
CA PHE A 22 9.55 -2.51 9.10
C PHE A 22 9.41 -1.54 7.91
N PRO A 23 9.61 -1.95 6.65
CA PRO A 23 9.43 -1.04 5.52
C PRO A 23 7.99 -0.53 5.47
N SER A 24 7.84 0.78 5.34
CA SER A 24 6.57 1.48 5.36
C SER A 24 6.59 2.62 4.36
N THR A 25 5.48 2.82 3.65
CA THR A 25 5.32 3.96 2.75
C THR A 25 3.84 4.23 2.50
N THR A 26 3.53 5.33 1.82
CA THR A 26 2.16 5.75 1.50
C THR A 26 2.03 6.03 0.00
N ALA A 27 1.10 5.35 -0.65
CA ALA A 27 0.71 5.65 -2.03
C ALA A 27 -0.35 6.75 -2.03
N TRP A 28 -0.08 7.87 -2.69
CA TRP A 28 -0.98 9.02 -2.76
C TRP A 28 -1.70 9.08 -4.10
N CYS A 29 -3.01 9.29 -4.06
CA CYS A 29 -3.80 9.55 -5.24
C CYS A 29 -3.44 10.91 -5.86
N PRO A 30 -3.55 11.05 -7.20
CA PRO A 30 -3.35 12.34 -7.85
C PRO A 30 -4.31 13.41 -7.32
N ALA A 31 -3.93 14.68 -7.49
CA ALA A 31 -4.76 15.81 -7.07
C ALA A 31 -6.19 15.70 -7.65
N GLY A 32 -7.18 15.92 -6.78
CA GLY A 32 -8.60 15.83 -7.13
C GLY A 32 -9.21 14.43 -7.06
N LYS A 33 -8.42 13.37 -6.82
CA LYS A 33 -8.92 12.01 -6.61
C LYS A 33 -8.94 11.60 -5.13
N LYS A 34 -9.88 10.72 -4.78
CA LYS A 34 -9.97 10.11 -3.45
C LYS A 34 -9.46 8.68 -3.46
N VAL A 35 -8.90 8.25 -2.34
CA VAL A 35 -8.60 6.83 -2.12
C VAL A 35 -9.88 6.08 -1.79
N THR A 36 -10.09 4.95 -2.43
CA THR A 36 -11.27 4.09 -2.19
C THR A 36 -10.89 2.69 -1.73
N GLY A 37 -9.60 2.37 -1.79
CA GLY A 37 -9.02 1.15 -1.27
C GLY A 37 -7.52 1.10 -1.54
N GLY A 38 -6.89 0.04 -1.07
CA GLY A 38 -5.48 -0.20 -1.32
C GLY A 38 -4.99 -1.48 -0.66
N GLY A 39 -3.69 -1.69 -0.72
CA GLY A 39 -3.01 -2.83 -0.14
C GLY A 39 -1.51 -2.73 -0.35
N ALA A 40 -0.78 -3.76 0.05
CA ALA A 40 0.65 -3.80 -0.19
C ALA A 40 1.18 -5.22 -0.37
N ASN A 41 2.27 -5.32 -1.12
CA ASN A 41 3.11 -6.51 -1.24
C ASN A 41 4.34 -6.35 -0.36
N CYS A 42 4.68 -7.40 0.37
CA CYS A 42 5.83 -7.47 1.25
C CYS A 42 6.84 -8.46 0.68
N PHE A 43 8.11 -8.05 0.56
CA PHE A 43 9.19 -8.89 0.06
C PHE A 43 10.35 -8.94 1.05
N THR A 44 10.91 -10.13 1.23
CA THR A 44 12.07 -10.33 2.09
C THR A 44 13.04 -11.32 1.41
N PRO A 45 14.37 -11.10 1.48
CA PRO A 45 15.35 -12.02 0.88
C PRO A 45 15.38 -13.42 1.50
N GLY A 46 14.84 -13.58 2.73
CA GLY A 46 14.79 -14.86 3.43
C GLY A 46 13.88 -14.82 4.65
N GLY A 47 13.42 -15.99 5.11
CA GLY A 47 12.42 -16.12 6.17
C GLY A 47 11.02 -15.73 5.69
N SER A 48 10.14 -15.39 6.64
CA SER A 48 8.76 -14.94 6.37
C SER A 48 8.62 -13.44 6.57
N ILE A 49 7.75 -12.82 5.77
CA ILE A 49 7.34 -11.41 5.87
C ILE A 49 5.82 -11.31 5.73
N TRP A 50 5.20 -10.39 6.46
CA TRP A 50 3.76 -10.16 6.44
C TRP A 50 3.41 -8.68 6.53
N LEU A 51 2.17 -8.37 6.18
CA LEU A 51 1.58 -7.04 6.32
C LEU A 51 1.13 -6.85 7.78
N VAL A 52 1.61 -5.80 8.46
CA VAL A 52 1.23 -5.49 9.85
C VAL A 52 0.24 -4.32 9.93
N HIS A 53 0.25 -3.44 8.93
CA HIS A 53 -0.62 -2.27 8.87
C HIS A 53 -0.99 -1.98 7.41
N SER A 54 -2.26 -1.68 7.15
CA SER A 54 -2.77 -1.35 5.82
C SER A 54 -4.11 -0.61 5.95
N THR A 55 -4.07 0.71 5.83
CA THR A 55 -5.24 1.58 6.09
C THR A 55 -5.23 2.82 5.18
N PRO A 56 -6.38 3.51 5.02
CA PRO A 56 -6.40 4.83 4.42
C PRO A 56 -5.54 5.83 5.22
N ALA A 57 -4.72 6.61 4.52
CA ALA A 57 -4.06 7.80 5.04
C ALA A 57 -4.88 9.03 4.62
N GLY A 58 -5.88 9.38 5.44
CA GLY A 58 -6.84 10.43 5.11
C GLY A 58 -7.67 10.09 3.87
N ASP A 59 -8.13 11.13 3.16
CA ASP A 59 -9.05 11.00 2.02
C ASP A 59 -8.36 10.63 0.69
N ASN A 60 -7.03 10.67 0.61
CA ASN A 60 -6.30 10.58 -0.65
C ASN A 60 -5.07 9.67 -0.64
N GLY A 61 -4.83 8.88 0.42
CA GLY A 61 -3.67 8.00 0.49
C GLY A 61 -3.97 6.61 1.03
N TRP A 62 -3.12 5.65 0.72
CA TRP A 62 -3.10 4.35 1.37
C TRP A 62 -1.72 4.11 1.99
N VAL A 63 -1.67 3.91 3.30
CA VAL A 63 -0.44 3.63 4.04
C VAL A 63 -0.38 2.15 4.40
N ALA A 64 0.80 1.57 4.26
CA ALA A 64 1.02 0.20 4.69
C ALA A 64 2.44 0.00 5.23
N THR A 65 2.57 -1.01 6.09
CA THR A 65 3.82 -1.41 6.74
C THR A 65 3.91 -2.93 6.75
N CYS A 66 5.08 -3.46 6.42
CA CYS A 66 5.39 -4.88 6.51
C CYS A 66 6.31 -5.18 7.69
N ASP A 67 6.36 -6.43 8.14
CA ASP A 67 7.37 -6.90 9.07
C ASP A 67 7.91 -8.29 8.70
N THR A 68 9.19 -8.52 8.94
CA THR A 68 9.92 -9.76 8.62
C THR A 68 10.49 -10.42 9.88
N THR A 69 10.56 -11.74 9.89
CA THR A 69 11.23 -12.52 10.96
C THR A 69 12.72 -12.24 11.09
N GLN A 70 13.36 -11.69 10.06
CA GLN A 70 14.81 -11.56 9.97
C GLN A 70 15.28 -10.11 10.18
N ASN A 71 16.46 -9.93 10.76
CA ASN A 71 17.11 -8.61 10.83
C ASN A 71 17.83 -8.34 9.52
N GLN A 72 17.09 -7.81 8.54
CA GLN A 72 17.60 -7.52 7.20
C GLN A 72 16.79 -6.41 6.52
N TYR A 73 17.29 -5.95 5.37
CA TYR A 73 16.51 -5.11 4.48
C TYR A 73 15.34 -5.89 3.88
N ALA A 74 14.17 -5.24 3.89
CA ALA A 74 12.95 -5.75 3.29
C ALA A 74 12.29 -4.65 2.47
N THR A 75 11.53 -5.06 1.47
CA THR A 75 10.89 -4.14 0.50
C THR A 75 9.38 -4.23 0.64
N ILE A 76 8.72 -3.08 0.52
CA ILE A 76 7.27 -2.96 0.41
C ILE A 76 6.91 -2.27 -0.89
N ILE A 77 5.83 -2.73 -1.54
CA ILE A 77 5.15 -1.98 -2.61
C ILE A 77 3.73 -1.72 -2.14
N VAL A 78 3.36 -0.45 -2.00
CA VAL A 78 2.02 -0.02 -1.56
C VAL A 78 1.21 0.44 -2.75
N HIS A 79 -0.04 0.00 -2.84
CA HIS A 79 -0.98 0.31 -3.91
C HIS A 79 -2.19 1.08 -3.36
N ALA A 80 -2.59 2.14 -4.05
CA ALA A 80 -3.81 2.91 -3.77
C ALA A 80 -4.74 2.88 -5.00
N LEU A 81 -6.02 2.62 -4.75
CA LEU A 81 -7.10 2.70 -5.73
C LEU A 81 -7.75 4.09 -5.67
N CYS A 82 -7.62 4.84 -6.75
CA CYS A 82 -7.98 6.25 -6.82
C CYS A 82 -9.15 6.48 -7.78
N LEU A 83 -10.15 7.23 -7.31
CA LEU A 83 -11.33 7.64 -8.06
C LEU A 83 -11.44 9.16 -8.11
#